data_AF-A0AB72ZSZ3-F1
#
_entry.id   AF-A0AB72ZSZ3-F1
#
_cell.length_a   1.000
_cell.length_b   1.000
_cell.length_c   1.000
_cell.angle_alpha   90.00
_cell.angle_beta   90.00
_cell.angle_gamma   90.00
#
_symmetry.space_group_name_H-M   'P 1'
#
loop_
_entity.id
_entity.type
_entity.pdbx_description
1 polymer ?
#
loop_
_entity_poly.entity_id
_entity_poly.type
_entity_poly.pdbx_seq_one_letter_code
_entity_poly.pdbx_strand_id
1 'polypeptide(L)'
;RAANLFTDAKSISQLNFSSLSPVKVLYVGGQLTIENFLPYNLNNVKLSFKDAQGNTIDLGVIETIPKHSKIVLPGEAFDKISPYTFFFPKFEATSTSISDTNTQRVFETLNKIKTNLIMKYSNENPSNFNTCPYNNNGNTKNDCWQNFTPQTAEEFTNLMLNMIAVLDSQSWGDAILNAPFEFTNSSTDCDSDPSKCVNPGVNGRVDSKVDQQYILNKQGIINNFRKKIEIDAVVLKNSGVVGLANGYGNDGEYGTLGVEAYALEPQKLFGNNLKTINLADLRTILHEFSHTKGYTHNGNMTYQRVPTGQSENG
;
A
#
# COMPACT_ATOMS: atom_id res chain seq x y z
N ARG A 1 0.58 27.92 -7.79
CA ARG A 1 1.72 27.31 -8.52
C ARG A 1 1.92 25.90 -7.99
N ALA A 2 2.29 24.94 -8.84
CA ALA A 2 2.62 23.59 -8.39
C ALA A 2 4.04 23.56 -7.81
N ALA A 3 4.21 22.82 -6.71
CA ALA A 3 5.50 22.45 -6.13
C ALA A 3 5.61 20.92 -6.09
N ASN A 4 6.81 20.37 -5.94
CA ASN A 4 6.97 18.94 -5.71
C ASN A 4 6.34 18.55 -4.38
N LEU A 5 5.62 17.43 -4.37
CA LEU A 5 4.97 16.89 -3.17
C LEU A 5 6.00 16.24 -2.25
N PHE A 6 6.86 15.39 -2.83
CA PHE A 6 7.94 14.74 -2.11
C PHE A 6 9.20 15.61 -2.20
N THR A 7 9.56 16.27 -1.10
CA THR A 7 10.70 17.21 -1.06
C THR A 7 11.84 16.71 -0.18
N ASP A 8 11.73 16.89 1.12
CA ASP A 8 12.71 16.51 2.12
C ASP A 8 12.05 15.58 3.13
N ALA A 9 12.87 14.83 3.85
CA ALA A 9 12.43 13.85 4.83
C ALA A 9 11.37 14.37 5.82
N LYS A 10 11.54 15.61 6.31
CA LYS A 10 10.62 16.22 7.29
C LYS A 10 9.28 16.56 6.65
N SER A 11 9.29 17.09 5.42
CA SER A 11 8.06 17.38 4.69
C SER A 11 7.33 16.08 4.29
N ILE A 12 8.07 15.06 3.84
CA ILE A 12 7.52 13.75 3.48
C ILE A 12 6.86 13.07 4.69
N SER A 13 7.46 13.16 5.87
CA SER A 13 6.91 12.53 7.08
C SER A 13 5.60 13.13 7.59
N GLN A 14 5.21 14.29 7.07
CA GLN A 14 3.93 14.93 7.37
C GLN A 14 2.83 14.53 6.38
N LEU A 15 3.18 13.84 5.28
CA LEU A 15 2.23 13.37 4.30
C LEU A 15 1.49 12.14 4.81
N ASN A 16 0.28 11.99 4.30
CA ASN A 16 -0.52 10.79 4.50
C ASN A 16 -1.25 10.48 3.19
N PHE A 17 -0.90 9.34 2.61
CA PHE A 17 -1.46 8.81 1.37
C PHE A 17 -2.63 7.89 1.68
N SER A 18 -3.72 8.00 0.90
CA SER A 18 -4.81 7.02 0.92
C SER A 18 -5.03 6.47 -0.48
N SER A 19 -5.17 5.15 -0.59
CA SER A 19 -5.54 4.48 -1.84
C SER A 19 -6.92 4.89 -2.38
N LEU A 20 -7.81 5.40 -1.52
CA LEU A 20 -9.11 5.95 -1.93
C LEU A 20 -9.07 7.43 -2.30
N SER A 21 -7.96 8.12 -2.02
CA SER A 21 -7.73 9.50 -2.43
C SER A 21 -6.29 9.71 -2.93
N PRO A 22 -5.86 9.05 -4.02
CA PRO A 22 -4.52 9.24 -4.58
C PRO A 22 -4.28 10.65 -5.14
N VAL A 23 -5.37 11.34 -5.49
CA VAL A 23 -5.41 12.80 -5.69
C VAL A 23 -6.22 13.36 -4.53
N LYS A 24 -5.52 13.87 -3.53
CA LYS A 24 -6.12 14.35 -2.29
C LYS A 24 -6.41 15.84 -2.40
N VAL A 25 -7.60 16.24 -2.00
CA VAL A 25 -8.01 17.65 -1.97
C VAL A 25 -8.42 17.99 -0.54
N LEU A 26 -7.88 19.09 -0.04
CA LEU A 26 -8.08 19.58 1.32
C LEU A 26 -8.44 21.07 1.28
N TYR A 27 -9.29 21.49 2.20
CA TYR A 27 -9.56 22.91 2.42
C TYR A 27 -9.29 23.26 3.89
N VAL A 28 -8.18 23.96 4.14
CA VAL A 28 -7.71 24.27 5.50
C VAL A 28 -7.23 25.72 5.51
N GLY A 29 -7.64 26.48 6.53
CA GLY A 29 -7.15 27.87 6.73
C GLY A 29 -7.46 28.81 5.56
N GLY A 30 -8.57 28.59 4.84
CA GLY A 30 -8.93 29.39 3.67
C GLY A 30 -8.13 29.06 2.41
N GLN A 31 -7.42 27.93 2.37
CA GLN A 31 -6.67 27.50 1.20
C GLN A 31 -7.12 26.12 0.74
N LEU A 32 -7.31 25.98 -0.57
CA LEU A 32 -7.56 24.69 -1.21
C LEU A 32 -6.22 24.09 -1.65
N THR A 33 -5.86 22.95 -1.06
CA THR A 33 -4.65 22.20 -1.36
C THR A 33 -4.99 20.94 -2.14
N ILE A 34 -4.29 20.71 -3.24
CA ILE A 34 -4.38 19.51 -4.07
C ILE A 34 -3.03 18.80 -4.00
N GLU A 35 -3.01 17.54 -3.60
CA GLU A 35 -1.82 16.69 -3.53
C GLU A 35 -2.02 15.51 -4.49
N ASN A 36 -1.19 15.45 -5.54
CA ASN A 36 -1.18 14.34 -6.50
C ASN A 36 -0.06 13.38 -6.13
N PHE A 37 -0.40 12.23 -5.56
CA PHE A 37 0.56 11.19 -5.19
C PHE A 37 0.98 10.33 -6.38
N LEU A 38 0.32 10.47 -7.54
CA LEU A 38 0.49 9.59 -8.69
C LEU A 38 1.71 9.98 -9.54
N PRO A 39 2.30 9.02 -10.29
CA PRO A 39 3.41 9.26 -11.19
C PRO A 39 2.97 9.83 -12.55
N TYR A 40 1.76 10.38 -12.64
CA TYR A 40 1.14 10.88 -13.87
C TYR A 40 0.77 12.34 -13.74
N ASN A 41 1.04 13.11 -14.80
CA ASN A 41 0.38 14.39 -15.01
C ASN A 41 -1.09 14.10 -15.33
N LEU A 42 -2.00 14.77 -14.64
CA LEU A 42 -3.43 14.62 -14.85
C LEU A 42 -3.96 15.90 -15.48
N ASN A 43 -4.74 15.77 -16.55
CA ASN A 43 -5.27 16.93 -17.28
C ASN A 43 -6.79 16.99 -17.27
N ASN A 44 -7.32 18.21 -17.15
CA ASN A 44 -8.74 18.54 -17.06
C ASN A 44 -9.47 17.74 -15.98
N VAL A 45 -8.96 17.80 -14.75
CA VAL A 45 -9.50 17.08 -13.59
C VAL A 45 -10.56 17.92 -12.91
N LYS A 46 -11.77 17.38 -12.78
CA LYS A 46 -12.86 18.01 -12.03
C LYS A 46 -12.65 17.84 -10.53
N LEU A 47 -12.79 18.93 -9.79
CA LEU A 47 -12.88 18.92 -8.33
C LEU A 47 -14.33 19.12 -7.90
N SER A 48 -14.78 18.31 -6.96
CA SER A 48 -16.11 18.42 -6.36
C SER A 48 -16.09 17.97 -4.91
N PHE A 49 -17.16 18.25 -4.17
CA PHE A 49 -17.42 17.62 -2.87
C PHE A 49 -18.90 17.30 -2.74
N LYS A 50 -19.26 16.48 -1.75
CA LYS A 50 -20.67 16.26 -1.40
C LYS A 50 -21.05 17.12 -0.19
N ASP A 51 -22.18 17.81 -0.30
CA ASP A 51 -22.76 18.53 0.84
C ASP A 51 -23.35 17.57 1.89
N ALA A 52 -23.86 18.12 3.00
CA ALA A 52 -24.46 17.34 4.07
C ALA A 52 -25.73 16.57 3.64
N GLN A 53 -26.35 16.95 2.53
CA GLN A 53 -27.53 16.31 1.93
C GLN A 53 -27.14 15.26 0.88
N GLY A 54 -25.85 15.13 0.57
CA GLY A 54 -25.30 14.19 -0.41
C GLY A 54 -25.28 14.72 -1.85
N ASN A 55 -25.62 15.99 -2.08
CA ASN A 55 -25.55 16.60 -3.41
C ASN A 55 -24.10 16.91 -3.78
N THR A 56 -23.75 16.64 -5.03
CA THR A 56 -22.43 16.98 -5.57
C THR A 56 -22.36 18.48 -5.88
N ILE A 57 -21.40 19.16 -5.28
CA ILE A 57 -21.07 20.56 -5.53
C ILE A 57 -19.78 20.62 -6.35
N ASP A 58 -19.88 21.13 -7.58
CA ASP A 58 -18.74 21.28 -8.49
C ASP A 58 -17.95 22.56 -8.19
N LEU A 59 -16.64 22.39 -7.98
CA LEU A 59 -15.68 23.47 -7.71
C LEU A 59 -14.98 23.98 -8.97
N GLY A 60 -15.02 23.20 -10.05
CA GLY A 60 -14.41 23.54 -11.33
C GLY A 60 -13.44 22.46 -11.81
N VAL A 61 -12.70 22.80 -12.86
CA VAL A 61 -11.74 21.91 -13.53
C VAL A 61 -10.35 22.51 -13.39
N ILE A 62 -9.40 21.68 -12.97
CA ILE A 62 -7.97 22.01 -12.98
C ILE A 62 -7.38 21.49 -14.28
N GLU A 63 -6.87 22.41 -15.09
CA GLU A 63 -6.32 22.10 -16.42
C GLU A 63 -5.17 21.09 -16.36
N THR A 64 -4.22 21.29 -15.45
CA THR A 64 -3.10 20.37 -15.24
C THR A 64 -2.76 20.24 -13.76
N ILE A 65 -2.70 19.01 -13.28
CA ILE A 65 -2.13 18.64 -11.98
C ILE A 65 -0.88 17.80 -12.27
N PRO A 66 0.34 18.36 -12.12
CA PRO A 66 1.57 17.61 -12.38
C PRO A 66 1.69 16.37 -11.49
N LYS A 67 2.43 15.35 -11.95
CA LYS A 67 2.76 14.18 -11.13
C LYS A 67 3.47 14.59 -9.84
N HIS A 68 3.29 13.83 -8.77
CA HIS A 68 3.98 14.02 -7.49
C HIS A 68 4.04 15.49 -7.05
N SER A 69 2.90 16.19 -7.14
CA SER A 69 2.85 17.64 -6.94
C SER A 69 1.86 18.08 -5.88
N LYS A 70 2.13 19.25 -5.32
CA LYS A 70 1.27 19.99 -4.41
C LYS A 70 0.89 21.32 -5.05
N ILE A 71 -0.40 21.60 -5.15
CA ILE A 71 -0.94 22.88 -5.62
C ILE A 71 -1.71 23.50 -4.47
N VAL A 72 -1.38 24.74 -4.12
CA VAL A 72 -2.15 25.55 -3.17
C VAL A 72 -2.84 26.67 -3.93
N LEU A 73 -4.16 26.76 -3.76
CA LEU A 73 -5.01 27.77 -4.39
C LEU A 73 -5.68 28.63 -3.31
N PRO A 74 -5.84 29.94 -3.57
CA PRO A 74 -6.59 30.84 -2.69
C PRO A 74 -8.05 30.37 -2.56
N GLY A 75 -8.56 30.30 -1.33
CA GLY A 75 -9.92 29.85 -1.07
C GLY A 75 -11.00 30.81 -1.58
N GLU A 76 -10.65 32.08 -1.81
CA GLU A 76 -11.53 33.08 -2.42
C GLU A 76 -11.93 32.70 -3.86
N ALA A 77 -11.18 31.82 -4.52
CA ALA A 77 -11.59 31.27 -5.81
C ALA A 77 -12.72 30.21 -5.70
N PHE A 78 -13.08 29.81 -4.47
CA PHE A 78 -13.99 28.70 -4.17
C PHE A 78 -15.08 29.08 -3.16
N ASP A 79 -15.78 30.19 -3.41
CA ASP A 79 -16.89 30.69 -2.56
C ASP A 79 -17.95 29.63 -2.23
N LYS A 80 -18.12 28.62 -3.10
CA LYS A 80 -19.02 27.48 -2.90
C LYS A 80 -18.66 26.60 -1.70
N ILE A 81 -17.44 26.66 -1.18
CA ILE A 81 -16.99 25.87 -0.02
C ILE A 81 -17.43 26.53 1.29
N SER A 82 -17.42 27.87 1.36
CA SER A 82 -17.65 28.64 2.59
C SER A 82 -18.89 28.21 3.40
N PRO A 83 -20.08 27.97 2.78
CA PRO A 83 -21.27 27.53 3.52
C PRO A 83 -21.13 26.16 4.20
N TYR A 84 -20.16 25.35 3.77
CA TYR A 84 -19.98 23.97 4.20
C TYR A 84 -18.75 23.76 5.08
N THR A 85 -18.02 24.83 5.43
CA THR A 85 -16.81 24.73 6.26
C THR A 85 -17.05 24.15 7.66
N PHE A 86 -18.29 24.19 8.15
CA PHE A 86 -18.69 23.58 9.42
C PHE A 86 -18.69 22.04 9.39
N PHE A 87 -18.85 21.43 8.21
CA PHE A 87 -18.81 19.98 8.02
C PHE A 87 -17.64 19.67 7.09
N PHE A 88 -16.54 19.11 7.59
CA PHE A 88 -15.35 18.79 6.79
C PHE A 88 -15.72 18.06 5.49
N PRO A 89 -15.79 18.77 4.34
CA PRO A 89 -16.40 18.20 3.16
C PRO A 89 -15.44 17.17 2.57
N LYS A 90 -15.98 16.03 2.15
CA LYS A 90 -15.18 15.03 1.45
C LYS A 90 -15.06 15.45 -0.01
N PHE A 91 -13.88 15.97 -0.36
CA PHE A 91 -13.55 16.33 -1.73
C PHE A 91 -13.22 15.10 -2.57
N GLU A 92 -13.50 15.20 -3.86
CA GLU A 92 -13.26 14.18 -4.87
C GLU A 92 -12.63 14.84 -6.10
N ALA A 93 -11.64 14.15 -6.67
CA ALA A 93 -11.05 14.48 -7.96
C ALA A 93 -11.48 13.40 -8.96
N THR A 94 -11.96 13.82 -10.13
CA THR A 94 -12.45 12.91 -11.18
C THR A 94 -12.01 13.38 -12.56
N SER A 95 -11.83 12.45 -13.50
CA SER A 95 -11.64 12.81 -14.91
C SER A 95 -12.91 13.41 -15.51
N THR A 96 -12.76 14.18 -16.58
CA THR A 96 -13.86 14.72 -17.39
C THR A 96 -13.87 14.10 -18.78
N SER A 97 -14.92 14.35 -19.57
CA SER A 97 -14.98 13.93 -20.97
C SER A 97 -13.91 14.58 -21.86
N ILE A 98 -13.31 15.69 -21.40
CA ILE A 98 -12.23 16.41 -22.09
C ILE A 98 -10.84 16.14 -21.48
N SER A 99 -10.75 15.30 -20.44
CA SER A 99 -9.46 14.77 -19.98
C SER A 99 -8.79 13.98 -21.09
N ASP A 100 -7.46 13.98 -21.14
CA ASP A 100 -6.75 13.11 -22.07
C ASP A 100 -6.98 11.62 -21.73
N THR A 101 -6.72 10.74 -22.71
CA THR A 101 -6.94 9.29 -22.59
C THR A 101 -6.18 8.67 -21.41
N ASN A 102 -4.98 9.16 -21.09
CA ASN A 102 -4.20 8.62 -19.99
C ASN A 102 -4.84 8.99 -18.64
N THR A 103 -5.25 10.24 -18.47
CA THR A 103 -5.95 10.71 -17.28
C THR A 103 -7.25 9.94 -17.06
N GLN A 104 -8.05 9.75 -18.11
CA GLN A 104 -9.28 8.95 -18.03
C GLN A 104 -8.99 7.51 -17.58
N ARG A 105 -8.03 6.83 -18.22
CA ARG A 105 -7.64 5.45 -17.87
C ARG A 105 -7.13 5.32 -16.43
N VAL A 106 -6.37 6.31 -15.96
CA VAL A 106 -5.89 6.37 -14.57
C VAL A 106 -7.09 6.42 -13.63
N PHE A 107 -8.00 7.37 -13.79
CA PHE A 107 -9.18 7.47 -12.91
C PHE A 107 -10.11 6.25 -13.00
N GLU A 108 -10.30 5.65 -14.18
CA GLU A 108 -11.03 4.39 -14.33
C GLU A 108 -10.42 3.25 -13.50
N THR A 109 -9.10 3.18 -13.45
CA THR A 109 -8.37 2.17 -12.67
C THR A 109 -8.48 2.47 -11.18
N LEU A 110 -8.25 3.72 -10.77
CA LEU A 110 -8.34 4.14 -9.37
C LEU A 110 -9.76 3.95 -8.80
N ASN A 111 -10.81 4.18 -9.60
CA ASN A 111 -12.20 3.99 -9.19
C ASN A 111 -12.55 2.54 -8.86
N LYS A 112 -11.74 1.56 -9.31
CA LYS A 112 -11.92 0.14 -8.98
C LYS A 112 -11.36 -0.21 -7.59
N ILE A 113 -10.47 0.63 -7.04
CA ILE A 113 -9.94 0.44 -5.69
C ILE A 113 -11.03 0.76 -4.66
N LYS A 114 -11.22 -0.15 -3.71
CA LYS A 114 -12.23 -0.10 -2.64
C LYS A 114 -11.60 -0.24 -1.25
N THR A 115 -10.45 -0.90 -1.15
CA THR A 115 -9.72 -1.06 0.10
C THR A 115 -9.07 0.25 0.48
N ASN A 116 -9.33 0.71 1.70
CA ASN A 116 -8.72 1.92 2.26
C ASN A 116 -7.40 1.57 2.95
N LEU A 117 -6.30 1.64 2.19
CA LEU A 117 -4.97 1.65 2.73
C LEU A 117 -4.53 3.08 2.95
N ILE A 118 -4.13 3.37 4.19
CA ILE A 118 -3.59 4.66 4.60
C ILE A 118 -2.11 4.46 4.88
N MET A 119 -1.24 5.16 4.17
CA MET A 119 0.21 5.07 4.35
C MET A 119 0.74 6.36 4.95
N LYS A 120 1.44 6.22 6.08
CA LYS A 120 2.25 7.28 6.70
C LYS A 120 3.71 7.00 6.39
N TYR A 121 4.47 8.05 6.10
CA TYR A 121 5.89 7.94 5.76
C TYR A 121 6.69 8.12 7.05
N SER A 122 7.18 7.03 7.63
CA SER A 122 7.95 7.11 8.87
C SER A 122 9.30 7.79 8.62
N ASN A 123 9.65 8.70 9.53
CA ASN A 123 10.94 9.38 9.57
C ASN A 123 11.59 9.28 10.96
N GLU A 124 11.15 8.28 11.71
CA GLU A 124 11.63 8.00 13.06
C GLU A 124 12.04 6.53 13.14
N ASN A 125 12.88 6.25 14.14
CA ASN A 125 13.34 4.90 14.40
C ASN A 125 12.13 3.99 14.72
N PRO A 126 11.88 2.95 13.91
CA PRO A 126 10.76 2.04 14.14
C PRO A 126 11.02 1.22 15.41
N SER A 127 10.47 1.67 16.54
CA SER A 127 10.71 1.08 17.87
C SER A 127 10.34 -0.41 17.96
N ASN A 128 9.58 -0.91 17.01
CA ASN A 128 9.11 -2.28 16.88
C ASN A 128 9.96 -3.20 16.01
N PHE A 129 10.88 -2.68 15.19
CA PHE A 129 11.91 -3.50 14.57
C PHE A 129 13.02 -3.71 15.60
N ASN A 130 12.76 -4.63 16.55
CA ASN A 130 13.60 -4.78 17.75
C ASN A 130 15.08 -5.04 17.45
N THR A 131 15.43 -5.54 16.27
CA THR A 131 16.80 -5.67 15.80
C THR A 131 16.82 -5.71 14.27
N CYS A 132 17.85 -5.11 13.66
CA CYS A 132 18.25 -5.43 12.30
C CYS A 132 18.75 -6.87 12.33
N PRO A 133 17.97 -7.87 11.88
CA PRO A 133 18.16 -9.25 12.34
C PRO A 133 19.53 -9.84 11.99
N TYR A 134 20.21 -9.25 11.00
CA TYR A 134 21.48 -9.75 10.46
C TYR A 134 22.63 -8.72 10.50
N ASN A 135 22.36 -7.49 10.93
CA ASN A 135 23.42 -6.56 11.34
C ASN A 135 23.46 -6.62 12.86
N ASN A 136 24.11 -7.60 13.49
CA ASN A 136 25.01 -7.30 14.61
C ASN A 136 25.65 -8.51 15.30
N ASN A 137 26.99 -8.47 15.30
CA ASN A 137 27.86 -8.97 16.36
C ASN A 137 27.61 -8.24 17.70
N GLY A 138 26.40 -8.34 18.28
CA GLY A 138 26.11 -7.88 19.64
C GLY A 138 25.72 -6.41 19.87
N ASN A 139 25.48 -5.60 18.84
CA ASN A 139 24.92 -4.24 18.97
C ASN A 139 23.37 -4.28 18.95
N THR A 140 22.75 -3.54 19.88
CA THR A 140 21.29 -3.37 20.04
C THR A 140 20.74 -2.13 19.31
N LYS A 141 21.50 -1.60 18.34
CA LYS A 141 21.12 -0.37 17.63
C LYS A 141 20.22 -0.71 16.45
N ASN A 142 19.01 -0.17 16.46
CA ASN A 142 18.11 -0.17 15.31
C ASN A 142 18.52 0.95 14.35
N ASP A 143 19.53 0.69 13.53
CA ASP A 143 20.13 1.63 12.58
C ASP A 143 19.99 1.19 11.10
N CYS A 144 19.26 0.10 10.83
CA CYS A 144 19.00 -0.41 9.48
C CYS A 144 17.79 0.23 8.80
N TRP A 145 17.53 1.48 9.11
CA TRP A 145 16.49 2.28 8.47
C TRP A 145 17.08 3.61 8.03
N GLN A 146 16.38 4.28 7.12
CA GLN A 146 16.77 5.58 6.62
C GLN A 146 15.53 6.44 6.37
N ASN A 147 15.73 7.75 6.40
CA ASN A 147 14.69 8.70 6.05
C ASN A 147 14.25 8.49 4.59
N PHE A 148 12.99 8.78 4.30
CA PHE A 148 12.52 8.84 2.92
C PHE A 148 13.28 9.91 2.13
N THR A 149 13.65 9.55 0.91
CA THR A 149 14.02 10.50 -0.14
C THR A 149 12.81 10.72 -1.05
N PRO A 150 12.81 11.75 -1.92
CA PRO A 150 11.77 11.89 -2.93
C PRO A 150 11.56 10.61 -3.73
N GLN A 151 12.65 9.98 -4.17
CA GLN A 151 12.59 8.76 -4.97
C GLN A 151 11.94 7.60 -4.20
N THR A 152 12.40 7.30 -2.98
CA THR A 152 11.82 6.18 -2.24
C THR A 152 10.37 6.45 -1.83
N ALA A 153 9.97 7.70 -1.62
CA ALA A 153 8.58 8.06 -1.37
C ALA A 153 7.69 7.81 -2.61
N GLU A 154 8.16 8.19 -3.81
CA GLU A 154 7.47 7.87 -5.08
C GLU A 154 7.32 6.37 -5.27
N GLU A 155 8.42 5.62 -5.14
CA GLU A 155 8.47 4.17 -5.39
C GLU A 155 7.62 3.38 -4.40
N PHE A 156 7.71 3.70 -3.11
CA PHE A 156 6.90 3.04 -2.06
C PHE A 156 5.41 3.33 -2.25
N THR A 157 5.04 4.58 -2.55
CA THR A 157 3.63 4.94 -2.82
C THR A 157 3.09 4.16 -4.02
N ASN A 158 3.87 4.06 -5.09
CA ASN A 158 3.49 3.31 -6.29
C ASN A 158 3.36 1.82 -6.02
N LEU A 159 4.28 1.23 -5.26
CA LEU A 159 4.23 -0.17 -4.84
C LEU A 159 2.94 -0.46 -4.06
N MET A 160 2.63 0.35 -3.05
CA MET A 160 1.43 0.15 -2.21
C MET A 160 0.14 0.34 -3.01
N LEU A 161 0.08 1.35 -3.89
CA LEU A 161 -1.09 1.57 -4.74
C LEU A 161 -1.31 0.41 -5.71
N ASN A 162 -0.25 -0.08 -6.37
CA ASN A 162 -0.33 -1.22 -7.28
C ASN A 162 -0.74 -2.50 -6.55
N MET A 163 -0.17 -2.76 -5.38
CA MET A 163 -0.50 -3.92 -4.57
C MET A 163 -1.99 -3.91 -4.17
N ILE A 164 -2.51 -2.79 -3.69
CA ILE A 164 -3.94 -2.68 -3.35
C ILE A 164 -4.83 -2.83 -4.58
N ALA A 165 -4.45 -2.28 -5.74
CA ALA A 165 -5.20 -2.48 -6.98
C ALA A 165 -5.29 -3.97 -7.37
N VAL A 166 -4.22 -4.75 -7.16
CA VAL A 166 -4.23 -6.20 -7.37
C VAL A 166 -5.14 -6.90 -6.36
N LEU A 167 -5.04 -6.59 -5.07
CA LEU A 167 -5.86 -7.21 -4.01
C LEU A 167 -7.37 -6.91 -4.17
N ASP A 168 -7.71 -5.73 -4.68
CA ASP A 168 -9.10 -5.37 -5.01
C ASP A 168 -9.59 -5.95 -6.34
N SER A 169 -8.69 -6.47 -7.17
CA SER A 169 -9.07 -7.05 -8.46
C SER A 169 -9.96 -8.28 -8.29
N GLN A 170 -10.91 -8.45 -9.21
CA GLN A 170 -11.74 -9.65 -9.28
C GLN A 170 -10.88 -10.89 -9.49
N SER A 171 -9.87 -10.81 -10.36
CA SER A 171 -8.95 -11.91 -10.66
C SER A 171 -8.23 -12.44 -9.43
N TRP A 172 -7.76 -11.58 -8.53
CA TRP A 172 -7.10 -12.03 -7.31
C TRP A 172 -8.09 -12.71 -6.36
N GLY A 173 -9.28 -12.14 -6.18
CA GLY A 173 -10.32 -12.75 -5.36
C GLY A 173 -10.73 -14.13 -5.88
N ASP A 174 -10.94 -14.26 -7.18
CA ASP A 174 -11.26 -15.54 -7.82
C ASP A 174 -10.13 -16.55 -7.71
N ALA A 175 -8.87 -16.11 -7.80
CA ALA A 175 -7.72 -17.00 -7.61
C ALA A 175 -7.68 -17.58 -6.18
N ILE A 176 -8.01 -16.78 -5.16
CA ILE A 176 -8.09 -17.26 -3.76
C ILE A 176 -9.27 -18.23 -3.58
N LEU A 177 -10.47 -17.89 -4.09
CA LEU A 177 -11.65 -18.76 -3.96
C LEU A 177 -11.45 -20.11 -4.67
N ASN A 178 -10.85 -20.09 -5.85
CA ASN A 178 -10.67 -21.27 -6.69
C ASN A 178 -9.34 -22.00 -6.44
N ALA A 179 -8.53 -21.59 -5.46
CA ALA A 179 -7.26 -22.22 -5.16
C ALA A 179 -7.45 -23.74 -4.91
N PRO A 180 -6.69 -24.62 -5.58
CA PRO A 180 -6.86 -26.08 -5.48
C PRO A 180 -6.17 -26.67 -4.23
N PHE A 181 -5.91 -25.83 -3.22
CA PHE A 181 -5.25 -26.17 -1.98
C PHE A 181 -5.86 -25.37 -0.83
N GLU A 182 -5.64 -25.85 0.39
CA GLU A 182 -6.05 -25.16 1.61
C GLU A 182 -5.06 -24.08 2.01
N PHE A 183 -5.58 -22.97 2.51
CA PHE A 183 -4.79 -21.94 3.15
C PHE A 183 -4.71 -22.21 4.64
N THR A 184 -3.55 -22.01 5.25
CA THR A 184 -3.35 -22.28 6.67
C THR A 184 -2.60 -21.17 7.37
N ASN A 185 -2.87 -21.04 8.66
CA ASN A 185 -2.16 -20.14 9.56
C ASN A 185 -2.28 -20.66 11.00
N SER A 186 -1.15 -20.81 11.68
CA SER A 186 -1.07 -21.24 13.09
C SER A 186 -0.35 -20.17 13.91
N SER A 187 -0.85 -19.89 15.11
CA SER A 187 -0.26 -18.88 16.00
C SER A 187 1.07 -19.30 16.63
N THR A 188 1.42 -20.59 16.55
CA THR A 188 2.65 -21.14 17.15
C THR A 188 3.68 -21.37 16.06
N ASP A 189 4.93 -20.92 16.26
CA ASP A 189 6.02 -21.20 15.32
C ASP A 189 6.27 -22.71 15.19
N CYS A 190 6.51 -23.20 13.97
CA CYS A 190 6.87 -24.59 13.70
C CYS A 190 8.14 -25.02 14.47
N ASP A 191 9.10 -24.11 14.63
CA ASP A 191 10.36 -24.42 15.32
C ASP A 191 10.16 -24.62 16.83
N SER A 192 9.09 -24.04 17.38
CA SER A 192 8.73 -24.16 18.80
C SER A 192 7.88 -25.40 19.10
N ASP A 193 6.96 -25.75 18.20
CA ASP A 193 6.10 -26.93 18.33
C ASP A 193 5.86 -27.57 16.94
N PRO A 194 6.71 -28.54 16.53
CA PRO A 194 6.58 -29.19 15.24
C PRO A 194 5.23 -29.88 15.02
N SER A 195 4.52 -30.24 16.09
CA SER A 195 3.20 -30.90 16.00
C SER A 195 2.10 -29.96 15.49
N LYS A 196 2.29 -28.65 15.64
CA LYS A 196 1.38 -27.60 15.16
C LYS A 196 1.85 -26.96 13.85
N CYS A 197 2.83 -27.57 13.19
CA CYS A 197 3.37 -27.04 11.96
C CYS A 197 2.41 -27.28 10.79
N VAL A 198 1.98 -26.19 10.16
CA VAL A 198 1.02 -26.19 9.04
C VAL A 198 1.62 -25.58 7.77
N ASN A 199 2.95 -25.52 7.71
CA ASN A 199 3.69 -25.08 6.55
C ASN A 199 3.38 -25.96 5.32
N PRO A 200 3.24 -25.35 4.13
CA PRO A 200 3.09 -26.13 2.92
C PRO A 200 4.36 -26.94 2.64
N GLY A 201 4.20 -28.11 2.01
CA GLY A 201 5.30 -28.87 1.46
C GLY A 201 5.99 -28.16 0.29
N VAL A 202 7.04 -28.76 -0.24
CA VAL A 202 7.80 -28.22 -1.40
C VAL A 202 6.96 -28.06 -2.67
N ASN A 203 5.78 -28.68 -2.75
CA ASN A 203 4.83 -28.50 -3.84
C ASN A 203 3.82 -27.36 -3.59
N GLY A 204 4.00 -26.58 -2.51
CA GLY A 204 3.10 -25.50 -2.10
C GLY A 204 1.79 -25.96 -1.46
N ARG A 205 1.55 -27.26 -1.32
CA ARG A 205 0.32 -27.82 -0.73
C ARG A 205 0.53 -28.11 0.74
N VAL A 206 -0.49 -27.82 1.55
CA VAL A 206 -0.52 -28.20 2.97
C VAL A 206 -0.81 -29.70 3.09
N ASP A 207 -0.34 -30.32 4.18
CA ASP A 207 -0.66 -31.72 4.48
C ASP A 207 -2.18 -31.91 4.57
N SER A 208 -2.68 -32.95 3.91
CA SER A 208 -4.09 -33.40 3.96
C SER A 208 -4.61 -33.67 5.38
N LYS A 209 -3.72 -33.88 6.36
CA LYS A 209 -4.04 -34.18 7.76
C LYS A 209 -3.98 -32.95 8.67
N VAL A 210 -3.83 -31.74 8.13
CA VAL A 210 -3.81 -30.53 8.94
C VAL A 210 -5.10 -30.38 9.74
N ASP A 211 -4.98 -30.00 11.01
CA ASP A 211 -6.14 -29.74 11.86
C ASP A 211 -7.00 -28.62 11.26
N GLN A 212 -8.31 -28.84 11.23
CA GLN A 212 -9.30 -27.93 10.66
C GLN A 212 -9.25 -26.53 11.28
N GLN A 213 -8.83 -26.41 12.54
CA GLN A 213 -8.69 -25.12 13.24
C GLN A 213 -7.66 -24.18 12.59
N TYR A 214 -6.68 -24.72 11.85
CA TYR A 214 -5.65 -23.94 11.19
C TYR A 214 -5.99 -23.63 9.74
N ILE A 215 -7.06 -24.21 9.19
CA ILE A 215 -7.52 -23.97 7.82
C ILE A 215 -8.27 -22.64 7.78
N LEU A 216 -7.84 -21.77 6.89
CA LEU A 216 -8.42 -20.45 6.70
C LEU A 216 -9.59 -20.50 5.72
N ASN A 217 -10.68 -19.81 6.08
CA ASN A 217 -11.77 -19.57 5.15
C ASN A 217 -11.30 -18.65 4.01
N LYS A 218 -11.42 -19.12 2.76
CA LYS A 218 -10.99 -18.38 1.55
C LYS A 218 -11.64 -17.00 1.40
N GLN A 219 -12.94 -16.88 1.68
CA GLN A 219 -13.60 -15.57 1.68
C GLN A 219 -13.10 -14.68 2.82
N GLY A 220 -12.80 -15.28 3.98
CA GLY A 220 -12.15 -14.61 5.11
C GLY A 220 -10.80 -14.00 4.74
N ILE A 221 -9.98 -14.70 3.95
CA ILE A 221 -8.70 -14.18 3.44
C ILE A 221 -8.92 -12.94 2.58
N ILE A 222 -9.85 -13.01 1.63
CA ILE A 222 -10.20 -11.89 0.75
C ILE A 222 -10.65 -10.69 1.58
N ASN A 223 -11.55 -10.93 2.53
CA ASN A 223 -12.06 -9.88 3.41
C ASN A 223 -10.95 -9.25 4.27
N ASN A 224 -9.99 -10.05 4.75
CA ASN A 224 -8.88 -9.56 5.57
C ASN A 224 -7.92 -8.65 4.76
N PHE A 225 -7.51 -9.10 3.57
CA PHE A 225 -6.66 -8.26 2.71
C PHE A 225 -7.37 -6.99 2.24
N ARG A 226 -8.70 -7.04 2.06
CA ARG A 226 -9.52 -5.88 1.67
C ARG A 226 -10.01 -5.02 2.84
N LYS A 227 -9.68 -5.38 4.07
CA LYS A 227 -9.97 -4.58 5.27
C LYS A 227 -9.13 -3.29 5.24
N LYS A 228 -9.68 -2.19 5.76
CA LYS A 228 -8.94 -0.95 6.01
C LYS A 228 -7.68 -1.26 6.82
N ILE A 229 -6.56 -0.67 6.44
CA ILE A 229 -5.31 -0.75 7.19
C ILE A 229 -4.58 0.59 7.18
N GLU A 230 -3.99 0.94 8.31
CA GLU A 230 -3.01 2.02 8.41
C GLU A 230 -1.60 1.44 8.48
N ILE A 231 -0.73 1.83 7.55
CA ILE A 231 0.66 1.37 7.48
C ILE A 231 1.60 2.54 7.77
N ASP A 232 2.46 2.34 8.76
CA ASP A 232 3.67 3.15 8.92
C ASP A 232 4.76 2.52 8.04
N ALA A 233 5.00 3.14 6.89
CA ALA A 233 6.00 2.70 5.92
C ALA A 233 7.39 3.15 6.37
N VAL A 234 8.38 2.27 6.28
CA VAL A 234 9.77 2.52 6.65
C VAL A 234 10.68 2.13 5.49
N VAL A 235 11.67 2.97 5.17
CA VAL A 235 12.72 2.60 4.23
C VAL A 235 13.84 1.93 5.00
N LEU A 236 14.13 0.67 4.70
CA LEU A 236 15.24 -0.07 5.29
C LEU A 236 16.55 0.25 4.56
N LYS A 237 17.65 -0.02 5.24
CA LYS A 237 19.03 0.11 4.74
C LYS A 237 19.92 -0.91 5.43
N ASN A 238 20.59 -1.76 4.65
CA ASN A 238 21.58 -2.72 5.19
C ASN A 238 21.00 -3.59 6.33
N SER A 239 19.71 -3.91 6.29
CA SER A 239 19.01 -4.70 7.29
C SER A 239 19.36 -6.20 7.23
N GLY A 240 19.87 -6.64 6.08
CA GLY A 240 20.16 -8.04 5.78
C GLY A 240 18.93 -8.86 5.39
N VAL A 241 17.76 -8.22 5.28
CA VAL A 241 16.52 -8.76 4.72
C VAL A 241 16.00 -7.82 3.64
N VAL A 242 15.02 -8.27 2.83
CA VAL A 242 14.35 -7.40 1.85
C VAL A 242 13.27 -6.52 2.50
N GLY A 243 12.61 -7.04 3.53
CA GLY A 243 11.59 -6.31 4.27
C GLY A 243 11.43 -6.81 5.70
N LEU A 244 10.69 -6.03 6.49
CA LEU A 244 10.29 -6.34 7.85
C LEU A 244 8.88 -5.81 8.08
N ALA A 245 8.01 -6.58 8.72
CA ALA A 245 6.70 -6.08 9.07
C ALA A 245 6.18 -6.59 10.40
N ASN A 246 5.26 -5.80 10.97
CA ASN A 246 4.48 -6.18 12.13
C ASN A 246 3.04 -5.71 11.94
N GLY A 247 2.07 -6.55 12.33
CA GLY A 247 0.67 -6.18 12.44
C GLY A 247 0.28 -5.93 13.90
N TYR A 248 -0.67 -5.02 14.12
CA TYR A 248 -1.18 -4.63 15.43
C TYR A 248 -2.70 -4.52 15.44
N GLY A 249 -3.26 -4.55 16.65
CA GLY A 249 -4.71 -4.51 16.87
C GLY A 249 -5.39 -5.83 16.51
N ASN A 250 -6.71 -5.79 16.33
CA ASN A 250 -7.49 -6.95 15.91
C ASN A 250 -7.41 -7.10 14.39
N ASP A 251 -6.75 -8.13 13.89
CA ASP A 251 -6.69 -8.49 12.46
C ASP A 251 -6.28 -7.33 11.54
N GLY A 252 -5.05 -6.81 11.71
CA GLY A 252 -4.40 -5.94 10.72
C GLY A 252 -5.04 -4.57 10.49
N GLU A 253 -5.47 -3.91 11.58
CA GLU A 253 -5.97 -2.52 11.54
C GLU A 253 -4.84 -1.50 11.37
N TYR A 254 -3.69 -1.79 11.95
CA TYR A 254 -2.48 -0.99 11.86
C TYR A 254 -1.27 -1.92 11.72
N GLY A 255 -0.25 -1.47 10.99
CA GLY A 255 0.98 -2.20 10.83
C GLY A 255 2.16 -1.30 10.50
N THR A 256 3.36 -1.85 10.64
CA THR A 256 4.57 -1.23 10.11
C THR A 256 5.09 -2.11 8.99
N LEU A 257 5.50 -1.51 7.88
CA LEU A 257 6.09 -2.20 6.74
C LEU A 257 7.39 -1.51 6.34
N GLY A 258 8.50 -2.19 6.61
CA GLY A 258 9.84 -1.85 6.19
C GLY A 258 10.18 -2.55 4.89
N VAL A 259 10.72 -1.82 3.91
CA VAL A 259 11.25 -2.38 2.66
C VAL A 259 12.61 -1.75 2.37
N GLU A 260 13.60 -2.56 2.00
CA GLU A 260 14.91 -2.07 1.55
C GLU A 260 14.76 -1.13 0.35
N ALA A 261 15.50 -0.02 0.38
CA ALA A 261 15.41 0.99 -0.69
C ALA A 261 15.65 0.40 -2.09
N TYR A 262 16.56 -0.56 -2.24
CA TYR A 262 16.81 -1.19 -3.54
C TYR A 262 15.64 -2.05 -4.04
N ALA A 263 14.83 -2.59 -3.13
CA ALA A 263 13.70 -3.45 -3.47
C ALA A 263 12.44 -2.64 -3.83
N LEU A 264 12.45 -1.31 -3.61
CA LEU A 264 11.40 -0.40 -4.06
C LEU A 264 11.54 -0.04 -5.54
N GLU A 265 12.74 -0.17 -6.11
CA GLU A 265 13.02 0.17 -7.50
C GLU A 265 12.10 -0.63 -8.45
N PRO A 266 11.22 0.02 -9.24
CA PRO A 266 10.25 -0.70 -10.07
C PRO A 266 10.87 -1.65 -11.07
N GLN A 267 12.07 -1.34 -11.59
CA GLN A 267 12.77 -2.21 -12.53
C GLN A 267 13.29 -3.49 -11.87
N LYS A 268 13.56 -3.48 -10.55
CA LYS A 268 13.92 -4.68 -9.79
C LYS A 268 12.74 -5.61 -9.63
N LEU A 269 11.54 -5.07 -9.46
CA LEU A 269 10.29 -5.83 -9.26
C LEU A 269 9.60 -6.23 -10.57
N PHE A 270 9.69 -5.40 -11.61
CA PHE A 270 8.90 -5.51 -12.84
C PHE A 270 9.75 -5.56 -14.13
N GLY A 271 11.07 -5.68 -14.01
CA GLY A 271 12.01 -5.70 -15.14
C GLY A 271 12.15 -4.33 -15.83
N ASN A 272 13.13 -4.22 -16.73
CA ASN A 272 13.48 -2.93 -17.36
C ASN A 272 12.33 -2.30 -18.17
N ASN A 273 11.42 -3.11 -18.71
CA ASN A 273 10.26 -2.65 -19.47
C ASN A 273 8.97 -2.60 -18.64
N LEU A 274 9.04 -2.92 -17.34
CA LEU A 274 7.90 -2.98 -16.41
C LEU A 274 6.81 -4.01 -16.82
N LYS A 275 7.18 -5.04 -17.59
CA LYS A 275 6.26 -6.07 -18.12
C LYS A 275 6.54 -7.48 -17.60
N THR A 276 7.51 -7.66 -16.70
CA THR A 276 7.91 -8.99 -16.22
C THR A 276 8.07 -8.98 -14.71
N ILE A 277 7.42 -9.87 -13.98
CA ILE A 277 7.57 -9.91 -12.53
C ILE A 277 8.89 -10.60 -12.14
N ASN A 278 9.70 -9.93 -11.32
CA ASN A 278 10.79 -10.55 -10.60
C ASN A 278 10.31 -10.97 -9.20
N LEU A 279 10.10 -12.26 -9.04
CA LEU A 279 9.32 -12.77 -7.91
C LEU A 279 10.06 -12.70 -6.56
N ALA A 280 11.40 -12.72 -6.53
CA ALA A 280 12.15 -12.91 -5.29
C ALA A 280 11.86 -11.81 -4.25
N ASP A 281 12.07 -10.55 -4.62
CA ASP A 281 11.87 -9.41 -3.73
C ASP A 281 10.39 -9.11 -3.54
N LEU A 282 9.59 -9.20 -4.62
CA LEU A 282 8.14 -8.97 -4.55
C LEU A 282 7.44 -9.96 -3.61
N ARG A 283 7.84 -11.25 -3.65
CA ARG A 283 7.33 -12.27 -2.75
C ARG A 283 7.65 -11.94 -1.30
N THR A 284 8.86 -11.44 -1.04
CA THR A 284 9.24 -11.03 0.31
C THR A 284 8.42 -9.82 0.76
N ILE A 285 8.22 -8.82 -0.08
CA ILE A 285 7.34 -7.67 0.24
C ILE A 285 5.91 -8.14 0.55
N LEU A 286 5.35 -9.06 -0.25
CA LEU A 286 4.01 -9.61 0.00
C LEU A 286 3.95 -10.44 1.28
N HIS A 287 5.00 -11.20 1.60
CA HIS A 287 5.15 -11.92 2.87
C HIS A 287 5.09 -10.94 4.06
N GLU A 288 5.88 -9.88 4.01
CA GLU A 288 5.89 -8.87 5.06
C GLU A 288 4.52 -8.17 5.16
N PHE A 289 3.90 -7.83 4.03
CA PHE A 289 2.56 -7.27 4.04
C PHE A 289 1.53 -8.23 4.68
N SER A 290 1.63 -9.54 4.47
CA SER A 290 0.78 -10.53 5.15
C SER A 290 0.92 -10.49 6.69
N HIS A 291 2.10 -10.19 7.24
CA HIS A 291 2.25 -9.98 8.68
C HIS A 291 1.46 -8.78 9.19
N THR A 292 1.39 -7.71 8.39
CA THR A 292 0.53 -6.55 8.72
C THR A 292 -0.95 -6.91 8.77
N LYS A 293 -1.34 -8.04 8.17
CA LYS A 293 -2.70 -8.61 8.18
C LYS A 293 -2.91 -9.71 9.23
N GLY A 294 -1.95 -9.90 10.15
CA GLY A 294 -2.07 -10.84 11.27
C GLY A 294 -1.72 -12.30 10.94
N TYR A 295 -1.16 -12.57 9.76
CA TYR A 295 -0.66 -13.89 9.43
C TYR A 295 0.73 -14.12 10.03
N THR A 296 0.99 -15.31 10.54
CA THR A 296 2.26 -15.70 11.16
C THR A 296 3.18 -16.38 10.15
N HIS A 297 4.40 -16.76 10.56
CA HIS A 297 5.32 -17.57 9.74
C HIS A 297 4.89 -19.03 9.56
N ASN A 298 3.89 -19.52 10.31
CA ASN A 298 3.47 -20.91 10.26
C ASN A 298 2.19 -21.06 9.43
N GLY A 299 2.36 -21.38 8.15
CA GLY A 299 1.29 -21.51 7.17
C GLY A 299 1.59 -20.78 5.86
N ASN A 300 0.77 -21.03 4.83
CA ASN A 300 1.06 -20.58 3.46
C ASN A 300 0.62 -19.13 3.15
N MET A 301 0.27 -18.33 4.15
CA MET A 301 0.00 -16.90 3.99
C MET A 301 1.27 -16.04 3.98
N THR A 302 2.33 -16.56 4.57
CA THR A 302 3.66 -15.92 4.59
C THR A 302 4.71 -16.90 4.04
N TYR A 303 4.58 -18.22 4.17
CA TYR A 303 5.68 -19.15 3.85
C TYR A 303 6.34 -19.00 2.46
N GLN A 304 7.67 -18.83 2.46
CA GLN A 304 8.46 -18.49 1.27
C GLN A 304 9.04 -19.70 0.51
N ARG A 305 8.82 -20.95 0.94
CA ARG A 305 9.44 -22.12 0.29
C ARG A 305 8.50 -22.89 -0.64
N VAL A 306 8.03 -22.21 -1.68
CA VAL A 306 7.63 -22.91 -2.91
C VAL A 306 8.79 -22.75 -3.89
N PRO A 307 9.56 -23.81 -4.21
CA PRO A 307 10.60 -23.75 -5.22
C PRO A 307 10.00 -23.29 -6.55
N THR A 308 10.52 -22.19 -7.09
CA THR A 308 10.19 -21.69 -8.43
C THR A 308 10.81 -22.61 -9.48
N GLY A 309 10.21 -23.79 -9.64
CA GLY A 309 10.49 -24.68 -10.77
C GLY A 309 9.82 -24.22 -12.07
N GLN A 310 9.10 -23.10 -12.06
CA GLN A 310 8.41 -22.56 -13.22
C GLN A 310 9.02 -21.21 -13.61
N SER A 311 9.56 -21.15 -14.81
CA SER A 311 9.64 -19.91 -15.57
C SER A 311 8.20 -19.52 -15.95
N GLU A 312 7.57 -18.67 -15.14
CA GLU A 312 6.22 -18.18 -15.45
C GLU A 312 6.33 -16.98 -16.39
N ASN A 313 5.95 -17.21 -17.66
CA ASN A 313 5.67 -16.14 -18.62
C ASN A 313 4.20 -15.75 -18.46
N GLY A 314 3.93 -14.49 -18.11
CA GLY A 314 2.57 -13.94 -18.06
C GLY A 314 2.51 -12.60 -17.36
#